data_AF-A0A662Z9Z1-F1
#
_entry.id   AF-A0A662Z9Z1-F1
#
_cell.length_a   1.000
_cell.length_b   1.000
_cell.length_c   1.000
_cell.angle_alpha   90.00
_cell.angle_beta   90.00
_cell.angle_gamma   90.00
#
_symmetry.space_group_name_H-M   'P 1'
#
loop_
_entity.id
_entity.type
_entity.pdbx_description
1 polymer ?
#
loop_
_entity_poly.entity_id
_entity_poly.type
_entity_poly.pdbx_seq_one_letter_code
_entity_poly.pdbx_strand_id
1 'polypeptide(L)'
;MIKVSYGSKSLESLNRNKTGKSKKQKTEPEQEKMRTMIHSIIGDLESVIRKGIEQQKAGTKNINMNEVLESVEELFGIKAKEESDNTFSIDGTAFTADELQKAVGVLKGTEGEISAHITESKLLDYINYAHFEIARNVVDKYSKKNLNAQQTELVIKALNSFIEKAQEVHDSIIKRIFEKTQDKYYGYKVTDTAVNDDLATVTGDKVVASNQDLINRITSLFSSVDFSDSAAVSKVINDFKEMVIPAYKEVTEDTEKLEDKLSYDELSLSKTIKNFVNHVSD
;
A
#
# COMPACT_ATOMS: atom_id res chain seq x y z
N MET A 1 24.35 42.94 -0.75
CA MET A 1 25.38 42.96 0.31
C MET A 1 24.97 41.94 1.37
N ILE A 2 25.63 40.79 1.40
CA ILE A 2 25.49 39.76 2.44
C ILE A 2 26.29 40.22 3.66
N LYS A 3 25.76 40.04 4.88
CA LYS A 3 26.59 39.87 6.08
C LYS A 3 25.89 39.01 7.13
N VAL A 4 26.49 37.84 7.33
CA VAL A 4 26.32 36.86 8.40
C VAL A 4 27.10 37.35 9.64
N SER A 5 26.65 37.03 10.87
CA SER A 5 27.57 36.58 11.95
C SER A 5 26.84 36.12 13.23
N TYR A 6 26.98 34.81 13.47
CA TYR A 6 27.22 34.04 14.70
C TYR A 6 27.08 34.66 16.10
N GLY A 7 26.49 33.85 16.99
CA GLY A 7 26.64 33.95 18.45
C GLY A 7 26.46 32.59 19.13
N SER A 8 27.53 31.80 19.17
CA SER A 8 27.68 30.60 20.00
C SER A 8 27.92 30.97 21.47
N LYS A 9 27.11 30.44 22.40
CA LYS A 9 27.53 30.23 23.80
C LYS A 9 26.98 28.92 24.37
N SER A 10 27.92 27.98 24.51
CA SER A 10 28.14 26.93 25.51
C SER A 10 26.99 26.51 26.44
N LEU A 11 26.81 25.18 26.48
CA LEU A 11 26.28 24.39 27.59
C LEU A 11 27.01 24.70 28.92
N GLU A 12 26.35 24.33 30.03
CA GLU A 12 26.82 24.39 31.43
C GLU A 12 26.50 25.67 32.21
N SER A 13 25.21 25.84 32.49
CA SER A 13 24.80 26.07 33.88
C SER A 13 23.53 25.27 34.14
N LEU A 14 23.74 23.97 34.32
CA LEU A 14 22.82 23.04 34.95
C LEU A 14 22.29 23.61 36.27
N ASN A 15 21.03 23.29 36.52
CA ASN A 15 20.45 23.10 37.84
C ASN A 15 19.92 24.37 38.57
N ARG A 16 18.63 24.65 38.38
CA ARG A 16 17.71 24.97 39.50
C ARG A 16 16.25 24.82 39.06
N ASN A 17 15.61 23.79 39.59
CA ASN A 17 14.15 23.66 39.67
C ASN A 17 13.52 24.92 40.28
N LYS A 18 12.46 25.46 39.63
CA LYS A 18 11.17 25.82 40.26
C LYS A 18 10.21 26.50 39.25
N THR A 19 9.13 25.77 38.94
CA THR A 19 7.72 26.20 38.83
C THR A 19 7.39 27.64 38.38
N GLY A 20 6.66 27.78 37.26
CA GLY A 20 5.88 28.99 36.98
C GLY A 20 5.36 29.18 35.55
N LYS A 21 4.16 28.62 35.27
CA LYS A 21 3.10 29.06 34.33
C LYS A 21 3.53 29.57 32.93
N SER A 22 3.38 28.72 31.91
CA SER A 22 3.27 29.14 30.51
C SER A 22 1.83 29.53 30.14
N LYS A 23 1.68 30.71 29.52
CA LYS A 23 0.45 31.18 28.87
C LYS A 23 0.11 30.25 27.69
N LYS A 24 -1.09 29.68 27.68
CA LYS A 24 -1.66 28.93 26.55
C LYS A 24 -1.90 29.87 25.36
N GLN A 25 -1.29 29.58 24.22
CA GLN A 25 -1.82 29.95 22.91
C GLN A 25 -3.13 29.16 22.72
N LYS A 26 -4.20 29.87 22.31
CA LYS A 26 -5.50 29.27 21.99
C LYS A 26 -5.39 28.59 20.63
N THR A 27 -5.28 27.27 20.63
CA THR A 27 -5.60 26.41 19.48
C THR A 27 -7.10 26.44 19.21
N GLU A 28 -7.48 26.43 17.94
CA GLU A 28 -8.88 26.37 17.52
C GLU A 28 -9.56 25.09 18.05
N PRO A 29 -10.83 25.16 18.51
CA PRO A 29 -11.53 24.03 19.12
C PRO A 29 -11.61 22.77 18.25
N GLU A 30 -11.55 22.91 16.93
CA GLU A 30 -11.58 21.79 15.97
C GLU A 30 -10.24 21.09 15.84
N GLN A 31 -9.12 21.82 15.89
CA GLN A 31 -7.78 21.22 15.88
C GLN A 31 -7.48 20.44 17.16
N GLU A 32 -8.02 20.89 18.30
CA GLU A 32 -7.87 20.19 19.58
C GLU A 32 -8.76 18.93 19.63
N LYS A 33 -9.95 18.97 19.01
CA LYS A 33 -10.80 17.78 18.81
C LYS A 33 -10.15 16.76 17.89
N MET A 34 -9.59 17.18 16.76
CA MET A 34 -8.85 16.28 15.84
C MET A 34 -7.62 15.67 16.51
N ARG A 35 -6.82 16.45 17.25
CA ARG A 35 -5.69 15.91 18.01
C ARG A 35 -6.11 14.86 19.04
N THR A 36 -7.22 15.10 19.73
CA THR A 36 -7.75 14.18 20.75
C THR A 36 -8.27 12.89 20.11
N MET A 37 -8.93 12.99 18.95
CA MET A 37 -9.38 11.83 18.17
C MET A 37 -8.19 11.02 17.62
N ILE A 38 -7.16 11.70 17.09
CA ILE A 38 -5.92 11.07 16.64
C ILE A 38 -5.20 10.34 17.78
N HIS A 39 -5.12 10.92 18.98
CA HIS A 39 -4.50 10.26 20.14
C HIS A 39 -5.30 9.06 20.65
N SER A 40 -6.64 9.13 20.59
CA SER A 40 -7.51 7.98 20.89
C SER A 40 -7.31 6.84 19.90
N ILE A 41 -7.25 7.15 18.59
CA ILE A 41 -7.01 6.16 17.53
C ILE A 41 -5.63 5.52 17.68
N ILE A 42 -4.59 6.31 18.01
CA ILE A 42 -3.24 5.79 18.27
C ILE A 42 -3.23 4.86 19.49
N GLY A 43 -3.93 5.21 20.57
CA GLY A 43 -4.05 4.35 21.75
C GLY A 43 -4.75 3.01 21.48
N ASP A 44 -5.79 3.03 20.66
CA ASP A 44 -6.50 1.81 20.23
C ASP A 44 -5.65 0.96 19.27
N LEU A 45 -4.87 1.59 18.39
CA LEU A 45 -3.88 0.92 17.53
C LEU A 45 -2.76 0.27 18.34
N GLU A 46 -2.26 0.88 19.41
CA GLU A 46 -1.24 0.28 20.27
C GLU A 46 -1.75 -0.97 21.02
N SER A 47 -3.05 -1.00 21.34
CA SER A 47 -3.73 -2.17 21.92
C SER A 47 -3.85 -3.31 20.90
N VAL A 48 -4.22 -2.98 19.66
CA VAL A 48 -4.29 -3.93 18.53
C VAL A 48 -2.90 -4.44 18.15
N ILE A 49 -1.88 -3.58 18.15
CA ILE A 49 -0.48 -3.95 17.91
C ILE A 49 0.04 -4.86 19.03
N ARG A 50 -0.31 -4.60 20.30
CA ARG A 50 0.03 -5.51 21.40
C ARG A 50 -0.61 -6.90 21.24
N LYS A 51 -1.89 -6.96 20.86
CA LYS A 51 -2.56 -8.23 20.53
C LYS A 51 -1.95 -8.93 19.30
N GLY A 52 -1.52 -8.17 18.30
CA GLY A 52 -0.80 -8.70 17.13
C GLY A 52 0.58 -9.25 17.45
N ILE A 53 1.34 -8.57 18.33
CA ILE A 53 2.65 -9.02 18.82
C ILE A 53 2.51 -10.25 19.73
N GLU A 54 1.47 -10.33 20.56
CA GLU A 54 1.15 -11.52 21.36
C GLU A 54 0.73 -12.71 20.49
N GLN A 55 0.03 -12.48 19.38
CA GLN A 55 -0.29 -13.50 18.37
C GLN A 55 0.95 -13.94 17.56
N GLN A 56 1.89 -13.03 17.27
CA GLN A 56 3.16 -13.37 16.62
C GLN A 56 4.12 -14.16 17.52
N LYS A 57 4.16 -13.86 18.83
CA LYS A 57 4.94 -14.66 19.80
C LYS A 57 4.39 -16.07 20.03
N ALA A 58 3.14 -16.33 19.66
CA ALA A 58 2.53 -17.67 19.69
C ALA A 58 2.71 -18.45 18.36
N GLY A 59 3.43 -17.89 17.38
CA GLY A 59 3.35 -18.29 15.97
C GLY A 59 4.61 -18.89 15.35
N THR A 60 5.29 -19.83 15.99
CA THR A 60 6.01 -20.86 15.21
C THR A 60 5.05 -22.01 14.95
N LYS A 61 3.96 -21.73 14.23
CA LYS A 61 3.12 -22.79 13.67
C LYS A 61 3.97 -23.48 12.61
N ASN A 62 4.25 -24.76 12.83
CA ASN A 62 4.79 -25.62 11.79
C ASN A 62 3.76 -25.62 10.65
N ILE A 63 3.95 -24.80 9.62
CA ILE A 63 3.02 -24.71 8.49
C ILE A 63 3.08 -26.06 7.79
N ASN A 64 1.93 -26.70 7.64
CA ASN A 64 1.84 -28.00 7.00
C ASN A 64 2.19 -27.83 5.51
N MET A 65 3.19 -28.56 5.00
CA MET A 65 3.59 -28.49 3.59
C MET A 65 2.41 -28.77 2.64
N ASN A 66 1.42 -29.55 3.06
CA ASN A 66 0.21 -29.75 2.27
C ASN A 66 -0.56 -28.44 2.01
N GLU A 67 -0.65 -27.55 3.01
CA GLU A 67 -1.29 -26.22 2.84
C GLU A 67 -0.48 -25.32 1.91
N VAL A 68 0.86 -25.42 1.97
CA VAL A 68 1.75 -24.71 1.04
C VAL A 68 1.51 -25.20 -0.38
N LEU A 69 1.46 -26.51 -0.61
CA LEU A 69 1.26 -27.10 -1.93
C LEU A 69 -0.13 -26.78 -2.52
N GLU A 70 -1.18 -26.73 -1.70
CA GLU A 70 -2.50 -26.24 -2.14
C GLU A 70 -2.44 -24.78 -2.61
N SER A 71 -1.70 -23.94 -1.87
CA SER A 71 -1.51 -22.53 -2.21
C SER A 71 -0.73 -22.33 -3.51
N VAL A 72 0.17 -23.26 -3.85
CA VAL A 72 1.00 -23.14 -5.05
C VAL A 72 0.15 -23.15 -6.32
N GLU A 73 -0.84 -24.04 -6.42
CA GLU A 73 -1.69 -24.09 -7.61
C GLU A 73 -2.52 -22.81 -7.77
N GLU A 74 -2.99 -22.23 -6.66
CA GLU A 74 -3.73 -20.96 -6.65
C GLU A 74 -2.87 -19.78 -7.13
N LEU A 75 -1.65 -19.65 -6.58
CA LEU A 75 -0.77 -18.50 -6.82
C LEU A 75 -0.02 -18.59 -8.17
N PHE A 76 0.46 -19.78 -8.52
CA PHE A 76 1.29 -19.99 -9.70
C PHE A 76 0.49 -20.54 -10.90
N GLY A 77 -0.76 -20.95 -10.69
CA GLY A 77 -1.59 -21.60 -11.72
C GLY A 77 -1.12 -23.00 -12.11
N ILE A 78 -0.12 -23.54 -11.41
CA ILE A 78 0.54 -24.81 -11.71
C ILE A 78 0.77 -25.56 -10.41
N LYS A 79 0.50 -26.87 -10.39
CA LYS A 79 0.82 -27.73 -9.24
C LYS A 79 2.32 -27.91 -9.07
N ALA A 80 2.79 -27.82 -7.82
CA ALA A 80 4.13 -28.27 -7.47
C ALA A 80 4.24 -29.79 -7.64
N LYS A 81 5.42 -30.26 -8.05
CA LYS A 81 5.80 -31.68 -8.07
C LYS A 81 6.89 -31.92 -7.04
N GLU A 82 6.77 -32.98 -6.27
CA GLU A 82 7.85 -33.42 -5.38
C GLU A 82 8.90 -34.14 -6.22
N GLU A 83 10.14 -33.65 -6.22
CA GLU A 83 11.25 -34.23 -6.99
C GLU A 83 12.09 -35.17 -6.11
N SER A 84 12.26 -34.80 -4.83
CA SER A 84 12.96 -35.57 -3.81
C SER A 84 12.53 -35.09 -2.43
N ASP A 85 13.01 -35.78 -1.38
CA ASP A 85 12.84 -35.34 0.01
C ASP A 85 13.14 -33.83 0.13
N ASN A 86 12.13 -33.08 0.56
CA ASN A 86 12.23 -31.65 0.85
C ASN A 86 12.51 -30.73 -0.35
N THR A 87 12.31 -31.19 -1.59
CA THR A 87 12.50 -30.40 -2.83
C THR A 87 11.29 -30.52 -3.76
N PHE A 88 10.80 -29.37 -4.22
CA PHE A 88 9.61 -29.25 -5.05
C PHE A 88 9.92 -28.49 -6.33
N SER A 89 9.36 -28.90 -7.47
CA SER A 89 9.46 -28.18 -8.73
C SER A 89 8.14 -27.52 -9.10
N ILE A 90 8.22 -26.28 -9.59
CA ILE A 90 7.11 -25.56 -10.20
C ILE A 90 7.60 -25.10 -11.58
N ASP A 91 6.92 -25.54 -12.63
CA ASP A 91 7.31 -25.27 -14.02
C ASP A 91 8.80 -25.58 -14.32
N GLY A 92 9.30 -26.69 -13.76
CA GLY A 92 10.70 -27.11 -13.90
C GLY A 92 11.71 -26.33 -13.03
N THR A 93 11.27 -25.34 -12.27
CA THR A 93 12.11 -24.60 -11.32
C THR A 93 12.07 -25.26 -9.94
N ALA A 94 13.21 -25.71 -9.43
CA ALA A 94 13.32 -26.37 -8.14
C ALA A 94 13.38 -25.36 -6.98
N PHE A 95 12.69 -25.68 -5.89
CA PHE A 95 12.69 -24.99 -4.60
C PHE A 95 12.96 -26.00 -3.49
N THR A 96 13.73 -25.61 -2.49
CA THR A 96 13.67 -26.30 -1.19
C THR A 96 12.31 -26.03 -0.53
N ALA A 97 11.90 -26.89 0.42
CA ALA A 97 10.70 -26.67 1.22
C ALA A 97 10.65 -25.28 1.88
N ASP A 98 11.77 -24.81 2.44
CA ASP A 98 11.86 -23.51 3.12
C ASP A 98 11.73 -22.34 2.14
N GLU A 99 12.43 -22.40 1.00
CA GLU A 99 12.29 -21.39 -0.07
C GLU A 99 10.86 -21.33 -0.59
N LEU A 100 10.24 -22.49 -0.84
CA LEU A 100 8.87 -22.54 -1.35
C LEU A 100 7.87 -21.99 -0.33
N GLN A 101 7.96 -22.42 0.93
CA GLN A 101 7.09 -21.97 2.00
C GLN A 101 7.17 -20.45 2.18
N LYS A 102 8.38 -19.89 2.18
CA LYS A 102 8.55 -18.44 2.34
C LYS A 102 8.11 -17.66 1.11
N ALA A 103 8.40 -18.15 -0.10
CA ALA A 103 7.92 -17.53 -1.35
C ALA A 103 6.39 -17.49 -1.41
N VAL A 104 5.72 -18.60 -1.09
CA VAL A 104 4.25 -18.68 -0.96
C VAL A 104 3.74 -17.71 0.10
N GLY A 105 4.39 -17.67 1.27
CA GLY A 105 4.02 -16.75 2.35
C GLY A 105 4.06 -15.28 1.93
N VAL A 106 5.13 -14.88 1.23
CA VAL A 106 5.29 -13.52 0.71
C VAL A 106 4.22 -13.18 -0.33
N LEU A 107 3.96 -14.10 -1.28
CA LEU A 107 2.91 -13.89 -2.29
C LEU A 107 1.53 -13.79 -1.65
N LYS A 108 1.15 -14.69 -0.75
CA LYS A 108 -0.14 -14.63 -0.05
C LYS A 108 -0.32 -13.36 0.76
N GLY A 109 0.71 -12.96 1.50
CA GLY A 109 0.66 -11.71 2.27
C GLY A 109 0.48 -10.49 1.36
N THR A 110 1.16 -10.50 0.21
CA THR A 110 1.11 -9.42 -0.77
C THR A 110 -0.23 -9.35 -1.49
N GLU A 111 -0.74 -10.46 -2.00
CA GLU A 111 -2.07 -10.53 -2.62
C GLU A 111 -3.17 -10.17 -1.63
N GLY A 112 -3.06 -10.61 -0.37
CA GLY A 112 -3.99 -10.24 0.69
C GLY A 112 -4.01 -8.74 0.97
N GLU A 113 -2.85 -8.10 1.05
CA GLU A 113 -2.75 -6.65 1.25
C GLU A 113 -3.29 -5.88 0.03
N ILE A 114 -2.96 -6.30 -1.20
CA ILE A 114 -3.48 -5.66 -2.41
C ILE A 114 -5.01 -5.81 -2.52
N SER A 115 -5.52 -7.04 -2.35
CA SER A 115 -6.95 -7.35 -2.52
C SER A 115 -7.82 -6.60 -1.51
N ALA A 116 -7.31 -6.32 -0.30
CA ALA A 116 -8.01 -5.50 0.69
C ALA A 116 -8.31 -4.07 0.22
N HIS A 117 -7.58 -3.57 -0.79
CA HIS A 117 -7.78 -2.24 -1.37
C HIS A 117 -8.57 -2.25 -2.68
N ILE A 118 -8.87 -3.42 -3.23
CA ILE A 118 -9.71 -3.56 -4.43
C ILE A 118 -11.17 -3.65 -3.99
N THR A 119 -12.01 -2.73 -4.45
CA THR A 119 -13.43 -2.71 -4.10
C THR A 119 -14.18 -3.89 -4.72
N GLU A 120 -15.36 -4.22 -4.17
CA GLU A 120 -16.25 -5.24 -4.74
C GLU A 120 -16.64 -4.93 -6.19
N SER A 121 -16.70 -3.64 -6.55
CA SER A 121 -16.96 -3.19 -7.93
C SER A 121 -15.81 -3.49 -8.89
N LYS A 122 -14.63 -3.91 -8.38
CA LYS A 122 -13.41 -4.21 -9.14
C LYS A 122 -12.91 -3.07 -10.01
N LEU A 123 -13.37 -1.85 -9.72
CA LEU A 123 -12.82 -0.63 -10.31
C LEU A 123 -11.64 -0.19 -9.47
N LEU A 124 -10.57 0.15 -10.15
CA LEU A 124 -9.33 0.62 -9.57
C LEU A 124 -9.30 2.15 -9.59
N ASP A 125 -8.85 2.72 -8.48
CA ASP A 125 -8.45 4.11 -8.34
C ASP A 125 -6.92 4.23 -8.51
N TYR A 126 -6.40 5.45 -8.63
CA TYR A 126 -4.99 5.73 -8.84
C TYR A 126 -4.12 5.22 -7.68
N ILE A 127 -4.66 5.21 -6.46
CA ILE A 127 -3.99 4.63 -5.29
C ILE A 127 -3.76 3.11 -5.44
N ASN A 128 -4.64 2.37 -6.12
CA ASN A 128 -4.45 0.93 -6.32
C ASN A 128 -3.19 0.63 -7.12
N TYR A 129 -2.86 1.46 -8.10
CA TYR A 129 -1.62 1.32 -8.88
C TYR A 129 -0.38 1.60 -8.04
N ALA A 130 -0.45 2.53 -7.08
CA ALA A 130 0.63 2.71 -6.10
C ALA A 130 0.79 1.48 -5.20
N HIS A 131 -0.30 0.88 -4.71
CA HIS A 131 -0.26 -0.37 -3.94
C HIS A 131 0.37 -1.53 -4.75
N PHE A 132 0.02 -1.67 -6.03
CA PHE A 132 0.60 -2.68 -6.92
C PHE A 132 2.12 -2.52 -7.07
N GLU A 133 2.63 -1.30 -7.21
CA GLU A 133 4.07 -1.09 -7.33
C GLU A 133 4.82 -1.28 -6.02
N ILE A 134 4.24 -0.87 -4.89
CA ILE A 134 4.82 -1.16 -3.58
C ILE A 134 4.99 -2.68 -3.44
N ALA A 135 3.95 -3.44 -3.78
CA ALA A 135 4.00 -4.91 -3.78
C ALA A 135 5.07 -5.47 -4.73
N ARG A 136 5.13 -4.99 -5.98
CA ARG A 136 6.16 -5.43 -6.96
C ARG A 136 7.57 -5.20 -6.44
N ASN A 137 7.85 -4.01 -5.94
CA ASN A 137 9.16 -3.65 -5.40
C ASN A 137 9.53 -4.52 -4.18
N VAL A 138 8.57 -4.73 -3.27
CA VAL A 138 8.77 -5.56 -2.08
C VAL A 138 9.08 -7.01 -2.43
N VAL A 139 8.28 -7.61 -3.32
CA VAL A 139 8.47 -8.99 -3.75
C VAL A 139 9.77 -9.14 -4.54
N ASP A 140 10.09 -8.20 -5.43
CA ASP A 140 11.36 -8.20 -6.17
C ASP A 140 12.57 -8.13 -5.22
N LYS A 141 12.55 -7.22 -4.23
CA LYS A 141 13.63 -7.08 -3.23
C LYS A 141 13.77 -8.34 -2.38
N TYR A 142 12.66 -8.93 -1.94
CA TYR A 142 12.65 -10.20 -1.22
C TYR A 142 13.24 -11.34 -2.08
N SER A 143 12.72 -11.53 -3.29
CA SER A 143 13.11 -12.65 -4.16
C SER A 143 14.58 -12.57 -4.55
N LYS A 144 15.09 -11.39 -4.94
CA LYS A 144 16.52 -11.23 -5.27
C LYS A 144 17.46 -11.50 -4.10
N LYS A 145 17.00 -11.30 -2.86
CA LYS A 145 17.79 -11.55 -1.64
C LYS A 145 17.80 -13.02 -1.24
N ASN A 146 16.69 -13.74 -1.47
CA ASN A 146 16.46 -15.05 -0.86
C ASN A 146 16.35 -16.21 -1.86
N LEU A 147 16.17 -15.92 -3.15
CA LEU A 147 15.91 -16.91 -4.19
C LEU A 147 16.94 -16.79 -5.33
N ASN A 148 17.07 -17.85 -6.11
CA ASN A 148 17.86 -17.80 -7.34
C ASN A 148 17.09 -17.08 -8.48
N ALA A 149 17.74 -16.86 -9.62
CA ALA A 149 17.17 -16.09 -10.73
C ALA A 149 15.89 -16.70 -11.31
N GLN A 150 15.84 -18.02 -11.49
CA GLN A 150 14.67 -18.72 -12.05
C GLN A 150 13.49 -18.68 -11.08
N GLN A 151 13.76 -18.93 -9.79
CA GLN A 151 12.76 -18.82 -8.72
C GLN A 151 12.22 -17.39 -8.62
N THR A 152 13.10 -16.39 -8.71
CA THR A 152 12.73 -14.97 -8.69
C THR A 152 11.81 -14.62 -9.84
N GLU A 153 12.15 -15.02 -11.06
CA GLU A 153 11.33 -14.80 -12.25
C GLU A 153 9.93 -15.41 -12.08
N LEU A 154 9.86 -16.65 -11.58
CA LEU A 154 8.60 -17.35 -11.36
C LEU A 154 7.71 -16.65 -10.31
N VAL A 155 8.30 -16.21 -9.19
CA VAL A 155 7.58 -15.49 -8.12
C VAL A 155 7.08 -14.13 -8.61
N ILE A 156 7.91 -13.38 -9.34
CA ILE A 156 7.51 -12.09 -9.91
C ILE A 156 6.38 -12.27 -10.94
N LYS A 157 6.47 -13.32 -11.77
CA LYS A 157 5.43 -13.67 -12.75
C LYS A 157 4.10 -14.00 -12.07
N ALA A 158 4.11 -14.75 -10.97
CA ALA A 158 2.90 -15.06 -10.21
C ALA A 158 2.21 -13.77 -9.71
N LEU A 159 2.95 -12.88 -9.04
CA LEU A 159 2.42 -11.59 -8.58
C LEU A 159 1.87 -10.74 -9.74
N ASN A 160 2.62 -10.65 -10.84
CA ASN A 160 2.19 -9.86 -12.00
C ASN A 160 0.91 -10.42 -12.62
N SER A 161 0.76 -11.74 -12.68
CA SER A 161 -0.46 -12.38 -13.21
C SER A 161 -1.69 -12.00 -12.37
N PHE A 162 -1.55 -11.94 -11.04
CA PHE A 162 -2.61 -11.46 -10.16
C PHE A 162 -2.97 -9.98 -10.42
N ILE A 163 -1.96 -9.11 -10.51
CA ILE A 163 -2.16 -7.68 -10.75
C ILE A 163 -2.78 -7.43 -12.14
N GLU A 164 -2.26 -8.09 -13.18
CA GLU A 164 -2.77 -8.00 -14.55
C GLU A 164 -4.23 -8.42 -14.61
N LYS A 165 -4.62 -9.51 -13.95
CA LYS A 165 -6.02 -9.93 -13.87
C LYS A 165 -6.92 -8.87 -13.23
N ALA A 166 -6.47 -8.20 -12.17
CA ALA A 166 -7.22 -7.11 -11.57
C ALA A 166 -7.39 -5.92 -12.55
N GLN A 167 -6.33 -5.57 -13.27
CA GLN A 167 -6.34 -4.51 -14.29
C GLN A 167 -7.20 -4.88 -15.51
N GLU A 168 -7.17 -6.12 -15.97
CA GLU A 168 -8.01 -6.61 -17.07
C GLU A 168 -9.50 -6.54 -16.73
N VAL A 169 -9.87 -6.94 -15.51
CA VAL A 169 -11.26 -6.84 -15.05
C VAL A 169 -11.70 -5.38 -15.00
N HIS A 170 -10.88 -4.50 -14.43
CA HIS A 170 -11.10 -3.07 -14.42
C HIS A 170 -11.31 -2.50 -15.83
N ASP A 171 -10.39 -2.79 -16.75
CA ASP A 171 -10.46 -2.35 -18.15
C ASP A 171 -11.71 -2.86 -18.87
N SER A 172 -12.10 -4.10 -18.60
CA SER A 172 -13.31 -4.70 -19.16
C SER A 172 -14.57 -3.99 -18.69
N ILE A 173 -14.64 -3.68 -17.39
CA ILE A 173 -15.73 -2.89 -16.80
C ILE A 173 -15.75 -1.49 -17.42
N ILE A 174 -14.59 -0.83 -17.52
CA ILE A 174 -14.49 0.50 -18.13
C ILE A 174 -15.03 0.49 -19.57
N LYS A 175 -14.54 -0.43 -20.41
CA LYS A 175 -14.93 -0.53 -21.83
C LYS A 175 -16.42 -0.84 -22.02
N ARG A 176 -17.03 -1.57 -21.07
CA ARG A 176 -18.45 -1.98 -21.15
C ARG A 176 -19.40 -0.88 -20.71
N ILE A 177 -19.07 -0.19 -19.62
CA ILE A 177 -20.01 0.68 -18.92
C ILE A 177 -19.83 2.15 -19.33
N PHE A 178 -18.62 2.56 -19.70
CA PHE A 178 -18.32 3.96 -19.90
C PHE A 178 -18.04 4.26 -21.37
N GLU A 179 -18.77 5.21 -21.93
CA GLU A 179 -18.48 5.76 -23.25
C GLU A 179 -17.11 6.45 -23.22
N LYS A 180 -16.29 6.26 -24.25
CA LYS A 180 -15.01 6.97 -24.41
C LYS A 180 -15.28 8.48 -24.51
N THR A 181 -15.33 9.18 -23.39
CA THR A 181 -15.28 10.63 -23.38
C THR A 181 -13.86 11.05 -23.76
N GLN A 182 -13.73 12.16 -24.49
CA GLN A 182 -12.44 12.63 -25.02
C GLN A 182 -11.51 13.19 -23.94
N ASP A 183 -11.93 13.17 -22.67
CA ASP A 183 -11.24 13.81 -21.57
C ASP A 183 -10.19 12.89 -20.96
N LYS A 184 -9.02 13.47 -20.72
CA LYS A 184 -7.82 12.79 -20.25
C LYS A 184 -7.94 12.24 -18.83
N TYR A 185 -9.09 12.34 -18.16
CA TYR A 185 -9.29 11.89 -16.78
C TYR A 185 -10.73 11.42 -16.63
N TYR A 186 -10.95 10.14 -16.32
CA TYR A 186 -12.30 9.68 -15.95
C TYR A 186 -12.45 9.75 -14.44
N GLY A 187 -12.66 10.96 -13.95
CA GLY A 187 -13.40 11.13 -12.71
C GLY A 187 -14.88 10.97 -13.00
N TYR A 188 -15.59 10.05 -12.34
CA TYR A 188 -17.05 9.98 -12.48
C TYR A 188 -17.75 10.48 -11.21
N LYS A 189 -18.63 11.46 -11.40
CA LYS A 189 -19.76 11.65 -10.50
C LYS A 189 -20.76 10.55 -10.83
N VAL A 190 -21.03 9.65 -9.88
CA VAL A 190 -22.05 8.62 -10.08
C VAL A 190 -23.39 9.36 -10.10
N THR A 191 -23.90 9.72 -11.28
CA THR A 191 -25.25 10.28 -11.40
C THR A 191 -26.27 9.22 -11.04
N ASP A 192 -27.40 9.63 -10.45
CA ASP A 192 -28.51 8.78 -9.94
C ASP A 192 -29.07 7.72 -10.91
N THR A 193 -28.61 7.68 -12.17
CA THR A 193 -28.92 6.67 -13.18
C THR A 193 -28.03 5.42 -13.13
N ALA A 194 -26.88 5.45 -12.43
CA ALA A 194 -26.00 4.30 -12.21
C ALA A 194 -26.39 3.49 -10.95
N VAL A 195 -27.70 3.41 -10.68
CA VAL A 195 -28.28 2.68 -9.52
C VAL A 195 -28.34 1.17 -9.76
N ASN A 196 -28.02 0.69 -10.96
CA ASN A 196 -28.02 -0.73 -11.28
C ASN A 196 -26.59 -1.25 -11.49
N ASP A 197 -26.25 -2.28 -10.72
CA ASP A 197 -24.99 -3.06 -10.65
C ASP A 197 -23.81 -2.42 -9.90
N ASP A 198 -23.60 -2.89 -8.65
CA ASP A 198 -22.35 -2.99 -7.86
C ASP A 198 -21.42 -1.77 -7.73
N LEU A 199 -21.69 -0.66 -8.41
CA LEU A 199 -20.87 0.55 -8.45
C LEU A 199 -21.21 1.51 -7.30
N ALA A 200 -22.42 1.43 -6.77
CA ALA A 200 -23.03 2.43 -5.90
C ALA A 200 -22.68 2.33 -4.40
N THR A 201 -21.95 1.31 -3.96
CA THR A 201 -21.55 1.21 -2.55
C THR A 201 -20.16 1.80 -2.36
N VAL A 202 -20.09 3.04 -1.86
CA VAL A 202 -19.21 3.50 -0.76
C VAL A 202 -19.08 5.04 -0.73
N THR A 203 -19.17 5.76 -1.85
CA THR A 203 -19.24 7.25 -1.87
C THR A 203 -19.93 7.73 -3.14
N GLY A 204 -20.71 8.83 -3.07
CA GLY A 204 -21.45 9.38 -4.23
C GLY A 204 -20.56 9.92 -5.36
N ASP A 205 -19.28 10.15 -5.08
CA ASP A 205 -18.26 10.56 -6.05
C ASP A 205 -17.14 9.49 -6.00
N LYS A 206 -16.83 8.81 -7.12
CA LYS A 206 -15.76 7.80 -7.20
C LYS A 206 -14.78 8.17 -8.31
N VAL A 207 -13.49 8.23 -7.97
CA VAL A 207 -12.42 8.38 -8.96
C VAL A 207 -12.10 7.01 -9.54
N VAL A 208 -12.01 6.95 -10.87
CA VAL A 208 -11.65 5.73 -11.60
C VAL A 208 -10.36 5.98 -12.36
N ALA A 209 -9.33 5.19 -12.07
CA ALA A 209 -8.03 5.30 -12.73
C ALA A 209 -8.12 4.84 -14.18
N SER A 210 -7.94 5.80 -15.07
CA SER A 210 -8.32 5.66 -16.48
C SER A 210 -7.44 6.49 -17.40
N ASN A 211 -6.74 7.49 -16.84
CA ASN A 211 -5.63 8.15 -17.51
C ASN A 211 -4.39 7.25 -17.46
N GLN A 212 -4.05 6.65 -18.60
CA GLN A 212 -2.88 5.76 -18.71
C GLN A 212 -1.56 6.49 -18.44
N ASP A 213 -1.42 7.76 -18.81
CA ASP A 213 -0.20 8.53 -18.55
C ASP A 213 0.00 8.75 -17.04
N LEU A 214 -1.09 9.07 -16.32
CA LEU A 214 -1.05 9.21 -14.86
C LEU A 214 -0.76 7.86 -14.19
N ILE A 215 -1.41 6.79 -14.62
CA ILE A 215 -1.12 5.42 -14.16
C ILE A 215 0.37 5.09 -14.34
N ASN A 216 0.92 5.31 -15.53
CA ASN A 216 2.32 5.02 -15.83
C ASN A 216 3.29 5.86 -14.97
N ARG A 217 2.94 7.13 -14.70
CA ARG A 217 3.73 8.00 -13.83
C ARG A 217 3.69 7.55 -12.37
N ILE A 218 2.53 7.14 -11.85
CA ILE A 218 2.40 6.55 -10.51
C ILE A 218 3.21 5.27 -10.44
N THR A 219 3.11 4.40 -11.45
CA THR A 219 3.88 3.18 -11.50
C THR A 219 5.39 3.46 -11.44
N SER A 220 5.85 4.41 -12.25
CA SER A 220 7.25 4.81 -12.26
C SER A 220 7.71 5.39 -10.91
N LEU A 221 6.86 6.18 -10.27
CA LEU A 221 7.13 6.88 -9.01
C LEU A 221 7.46 5.91 -7.86
N PHE A 222 6.75 4.78 -7.76
CA PHE A 222 6.94 3.81 -6.67
C PHE A 222 7.95 2.70 -6.97
N SER A 223 8.21 2.42 -8.25
CA SER A 223 8.98 1.24 -8.71
C SER A 223 10.37 1.07 -8.06
N SER A 224 11.08 2.17 -7.77
CA SER A 224 12.47 2.13 -7.28
C SER A 224 12.67 2.77 -5.91
N VAL A 225 11.58 2.97 -5.14
CA VAL A 225 11.67 3.59 -3.82
C VAL A 225 12.33 2.62 -2.85
N ASP A 226 13.24 3.12 -2.02
CA ASP A 226 13.70 2.36 -0.86
C ASP A 226 12.74 2.57 0.31
N PHE A 227 11.82 1.62 0.50
CA PHE A 227 10.80 1.71 1.54
C PHE A 227 11.32 1.59 2.98
N SER A 228 12.60 1.24 3.17
CA SER A 228 13.26 1.35 4.49
C SER A 228 13.66 2.78 4.84
N ASP A 229 13.76 3.69 3.87
CA ASP A 229 14.08 5.09 4.10
C ASP A 229 12.81 5.91 4.32
N SER A 230 12.56 6.29 5.57
CA SER A 230 11.41 7.13 5.95
C SER A 230 11.32 8.43 5.17
N ALA A 231 12.45 9.05 4.79
CA ALA A 231 12.45 10.28 4.00
C ALA A 231 12.03 10.01 2.55
N ALA A 232 12.51 8.91 1.96
CA ALA A 232 12.08 8.47 0.63
C ALA A 232 10.57 8.13 0.61
N VAL A 233 10.08 7.47 1.66
CA VAL A 233 8.64 7.15 1.84
C VAL A 233 7.79 8.42 1.93
N SER A 234 8.15 9.36 2.81
CA SER A 234 7.40 10.62 2.91
C SER A 234 7.43 11.41 1.61
N LYS A 235 8.57 11.41 0.90
CA LYS A 235 8.69 12.08 -0.39
C LYS A 235 7.77 11.46 -1.45
N VAL A 236 7.82 10.12 -1.62
CA VAL A 236 7.03 9.46 -2.67
C VAL A 236 5.52 9.62 -2.44
N ILE A 237 5.06 9.59 -1.19
CA ILE A 237 3.64 9.78 -0.86
C ILE A 237 3.20 11.23 -1.18
N ASN A 238 4.04 12.22 -0.86
CA ASN A 238 3.74 13.62 -1.21
C ASN A 238 3.71 13.82 -2.73
N ASP A 239 4.70 13.27 -3.45
CA ASP A 239 4.75 13.35 -4.91
C ASP A 239 3.51 12.66 -5.55
N PHE A 240 3.05 11.55 -4.97
CA PHE A 240 1.82 10.87 -5.39
C PHE A 240 0.60 11.78 -5.22
N LYS A 241 0.42 12.40 -4.04
CA LYS A 241 -0.69 13.32 -3.75
C LYS A 241 -0.73 14.46 -4.75
N GLU A 242 0.40 15.10 -5.01
CA GLU A 242 0.51 16.17 -6.01
C GLU A 242 0.10 15.70 -7.41
N MET A 243 0.43 14.45 -7.75
CA MET A 243 0.15 13.88 -9.07
C MET A 243 -1.33 13.58 -9.30
N VAL A 244 -2.06 13.15 -8.26
CA VAL A 244 -3.47 12.74 -8.36
C VAL A 244 -4.46 13.88 -8.14
N ILE A 245 -4.05 14.99 -7.52
CA ILE A 245 -4.91 16.17 -7.30
C ILE A 245 -5.70 16.60 -8.55
N PRO A 246 -5.09 16.74 -9.75
CA PRO A 246 -5.84 17.12 -10.94
C PRO A 246 -6.98 16.15 -11.26
N ALA A 247 -6.72 14.85 -11.17
CA ALA A 247 -7.73 13.83 -11.45
C ALA A 247 -8.85 13.81 -10.40
N TYR A 248 -8.53 14.07 -9.13
CA TYR A 248 -9.52 14.12 -8.06
C TYR A 248 -10.39 15.38 -8.13
N LYS A 249 -9.86 16.50 -8.63
CA LYS A 249 -10.65 17.72 -8.84
C LYS A 249 -11.70 17.60 -9.96
N GLU A 250 -11.54 16.64 -10.88
CA GLU A 250 -12.57 16.36 -11.90
C GLU A 250 -13.84 15.72 -11.31
N VAL A 251 -13.75 15.04 -10.15
CA VAL A 251 -14.94 14.44 -9.51
C VAL A 251 -15.58 15.30 -8.43
N THR A 252 -14.82 16.23 -7.85
CA THR A 252 -15.30 17.03 -6.73
C THR A 252 -14.69 18.42 -6.75
N GLU A 253 -15.55 19.44 -6.69
CA GLU A 253 -15.16 20.83 -6.41
C GLU A 253 -15.09 21.11 -4.90
N ASP A 254 -15.58 20.19 -4.07
CA ASP A 254 -15.54 20.26 -2.61
C ASP A 254 -14.11 20.00 -2.11
N THR A 255 -13.51 21.05 -1.54
CA THR A 255 -12.14 21.02 -1.02
C THR A 255 -12.00 20.11 0.19
N GLU A 256 -13.02 19.99 1.04
CA GLU A 256 -12.97 19.14 2.24
C GLU A 256 -12.95 17.66 1.82
N LYS A 257 -13.82 17.27 0.89
CA LYS A 257 -13.81 15.91 0.32
C LYS A 257 -12.49 15.56 -0.38
N LEU A 258 -11.89 16.51 -1.08
CA LEU A 258 -10.59 16.33 -1.71
C LEU A 258 -9.49 16.08 -0.67
N GLU A 259 -9.46 16.89 0.39
CA GLU A 259 -8.50 16.74 1.49
C GLU A 259 -8.68 15.41 2.24
N ASP A 260 -9.91 14.99 2.48
CA ASP A 260 -10.24 13.69 3.08
C ASP A 260 -9.74 12.53 2.23
N LYS A 261 -9.98 12.58 0.91
CA LYS A 261 -9.51 11.55 -0.03
C LYS A 261 -7.99 11.47 -0.05
N LEU A 262 -7.29 12.61 -0.13
CA LEU A 262 -5.83 12.66 -0.11
C LEU A 262 -5.25 12.19 1.23
N SER A 263 -5.93 12.45 2.34
CA SER A 263 -5.54 12.00 3.68
C SER A 263 -5.75 10.50 3.84
N TYR A 264 -6.85 9.96 3.32
CA TYR A 264 -7.08 8.52 3.24
C TYR A 264 -5.98 7.82 2.43
N ASP A 265 -5.61 8.38 1.27
CA ASP A 265 -4.59 7.78 0.42
C ASP A 265 -3.21 7.75 1.12
N GLU A 266 -2.83 8.85 1.78
CA GLU A 266 -1.60 8.91 2.57
C GLU A 266 -1.56 7.85 3.68
N LEU A 267 -2.66 7.70 4.42
CA LEU A 267 -2.78 6.70 5.48
C LEU A 267 -2.72 5.28 4.94
N SER A 268 -3.43 5.01 3.84
CA SER A 268 -3.47 3.70 3.21
C SER A 268 -2.08 3.28 2.69
N LEU A 269 -1.40 4.16 1.94
CA LEU A 269 -0.06 3.90 1.43
C LEU A 269 0.95 3.71 2.57
N SER A 270 0.90 4.56 3.60
CA SER A 270 1.77 4.44 4.78
C SER A 270 1.57 3.09 5.49
N LYS A 271 0.32 2.64 5.62
CA LYS A 271 -0.02 1.36 6.23
C LYS A 271 0.52 0.20 5.40
N THR A 272 0.28 0.20 4.09
CA THR A 272 0.77 -0.84 3.18
C THR A 272 2.29 -0.94 3.20
N ILE A 273 2.99 0.19 3.10
CA ILE A 273 4.47 0.23 3.19
C ILE A 273 4.95 -0.34 4.52
N LYS A 274 4.35 0.07 5.64
CA LYS A 274 4.71 -0.43 6.97
C LYS A 274 4.47 -1.94 7.10
N ASN A 275 3.33 -2.42 6.61
CA ASN A 275 3.01 -3.84 6.61
C ASN A 275 4.09 -4.62 5.85
N PHE A 276 4.50 -4.15 4.67
CA PHE A 276 5.53 -4.82 3.88
C PHE A 276 6.94 -4.73 4.48
N VAL A 277 7.37 -3.58 4.99
CA VAL A 277 8.69 -3.44 5.63
C VAL A 277 8.83 -4.41 6.82
N ASN A 278 7.74 -4.63 7.57
CA ASN A 278 7.75 -5.60 8.68
C ASN A 278 7.82 -7.06 8.22
N HIS A 279 7.40 -7.40 6.98
CA HIS A 279 7.42 -8.78 6.47
C HIS A 279 8.72 -9.14 5.73
N VAL A 280 9.50 -8.16 5.29
CA VAL A 280 10.78 -8.37 4.54
C VAL A 280 12.02 -8.33 5.46
N SER A 281 11.84 -7.92 6.72
CA SER A 281 12.95 -7.72 7.68
C SER A 281 13.38 -8.97 8.46
N ASP A 282 12.70 -10.10 8.27
CA ASP A 282 13.06 -11.41 8.82
C ASP A 282 13.74 -12.32 7.77
#